data_AF-A0A7X9EUW9-F1
#
_entry.id   AF-A0A7X9EUW9-F1
#
_cell.length_a   1.000
_cell.length_b   1.000
_cell.length_c   1.000
_cell.angle_alpha   90.00
_cell.angle_beta   90.00
_cell.angle_gamma   90.00
#
_symmetry.space_group_name_H-M   'P 1'
#
loop_
_entity.id
_entity.type
_entity.pdbx_description
1 polymer ?
#
loop_
_entity_poly.entity_id
_entity_poly.type
_entity_poly.pdbx_seq_one_letter_code
_entity_poly.pdbx_strand_id
1 'polypeptide(L)'
;IWKLTKRSDDPEARATAIEEAGNCPSGRLVVWNKATGEPIEPVLAPSIVVIEDPGARVSGPLWVRGGIPVESSDGSEYEVRNRVTLCRCGRSENKPFCDATHILVGFTDE
;
A
#
# COMPACT_ATOMS: atom_id res chain seq x y z
N ILE A 1 -13.91 -5.17 2.21
CA ILE A 1 -13.76 -4.05 3.17
C ILE A 1 -15.02 -3.19 3.45
N TRP A 2 -15.61 -2.46 2.48
CA TRP A 2 -16.68 -1.47 2.80
C TRP A 2 -17.97 -2.03 3.40
N LYS A 3 -18.31 -3.29 3.09
CA LYS A 3 -19.45 -3.96 3.73
C LYS A 3 -19.14 -4.32 5.19
N LEU A 4 -17.88 -4.63 5.49
CA LEU A 4 -17.41 -4.97 6.84
C LEU A 4 -17.42 -3.74 7.74
N THR A 5 -16.95 -2.59 7.23
CA THR A 5 -16.92 -1.34 8.02
C THR A 5 -18.31 -0.80 8.35
N LYS A 6 -19.36 -1.18 7.60
CA LYS A 6 -20.77 -0.87 7.95
C LYS A 6 -21.29 -1.69 9.15
N ARG A 7 -20.61 -2.79 9.48
CA ARG A 7 -20.91 -3.69 10.61
C ARG A 7 -19.79 -3.64 11.65
N SER A 8 -19.23 -2.45 11.92
CA SER A 8 -18.07 -2.30 12.81
C SER A 8 -18.33 -2.64 14.28
N ASP A 9 -19.61 -2.73 14.65
CA ASP A 9 -20.13 -3.24 15.92
C ASP A 9 -19.88 -4.74 16.10
N ASP A 10 -19.90 -5.50 15.00
CA ASP A 10 -19.53 -6.92 14.96
C ASP A 10 -17.99 -7.08 15.08
N PRO A 11 -17.49 -7.75 16.14
CA PRO A 11 -16.06 -7.93 16.35
C PRO A 11 -15.36 -8.66 15.20
N GLU A 12 -16.02 -9.63 14.56
CA GLU A 12 -15.43 -10.41 13.46
C GLU A 12 -15.28 -9.53 12.22
N ALA A 13 -16.35 -8.84 11.83
CA ALA A 13 -16.31 -7.91 10.70
C ALA A 13 -15.26 -6.81 10.89
N ARG A 14 -15.10 -6.32 12.13
CA ARG A 14 -14.05 -5.34 12.47
C ARG A 14 -12.65 -5.94 12.31
N ALA A 15 -12.41 -7.14 12.83
CA ALA A 15 -11.12 -7.81 12.71
C ALA A 15 -10.74 -8.06 11.24
N THR A 16 -11.67 -8.59 10.44
CA THR A 16 -11.45 -8.81 9.00
C THR A 16 -11.16 -7.51 8.26
N ALA A 17 -11.86 -6.41 8.58
CA ALA A 17 -11.61 -5.13 7.92
C ALA A 17 -10.21 -4.57 8.24
N ILE A 18 -9.74 -4.73 9.48
CA ILE A 18 -8.39 -4.33 9.89
C ILE A 18 -7.34 -5.17 9.16
N GLU A 19 -7.54 -6.49 9.10
CA GLU A 19 -6.64 -7.41 8.40
C GLU A 19 -6.57 -7.11 6.90
N GLU A 20 -7.71 -6.96 6.22
CA GLU A 20 -7.77 -6.61 4.79
C GLU A 20 -7.06 -5.29 4.48
N ALA A 21 -7.24 -4.27 5.33
CA ALA A 21 -6.52 -3.00 5.18
C ALA A 21 -5.02 -3.17 5.43
N GLY A 22 -4.62 -3.91 6.47
CA GLY A 22 -3.23 -4.19 6.81
C GLY A 22 -2.49 -4.93 5.69
N ASN A 23 -3.18 -5.84 5.00
CA ASN A 23 -2.63 -6.61 3.88
C ASN A 23 -2.48 -5.79 2.59
N CYS A 24 -3.02 -4.57 2.51
CA CYS A 24 -2.86 -3.69 1.34
C CYS A 24 -1.43 -3.11 1.30
N PRO A 25 -0.52 -3.52 0.39
CA PRO A 25 0.88 -3.11 0.45
C PRO A 25 1.07 -1.59 0.21
N SER A 26 0.21 -1.00 -0.61
CA SER A 26 0.28 0.42 -0.96
C SER A 26 -0.17 1.38 0.15
N GLY A 27 -0.78 0.86 1.23
CA GLY A 27 -1.40 1.70 2.25
C GLY A 27 -2.59 2.52 1.72
N ARG A 28 -3.16 2.16 0.56
CA ARG A 28 -4.36 2.83 0.02
C ARG A 28 -5.59 2.60 0.90
N LEU A 29 -5.63 1.48 1.61
CA LEU A 29 -6.63 1.17 2.62
C LEU A 29 -6.01 1.32 4.01
N VAL A 30 -6.62 2.16 4.83
CA VAL A 30 -6.27 2.36 6.24
C VAL A 30 -7.57 2.40 7.03
N VAL A 31 -7.65 1.58 8.08
CA VAL A 31 -8.77 1.65 9.04
C VAL A 31 -8.45 2.72 10.07
N TRP A 32 -9.44 3.51 10.43
CA TRP A 32 -9.30 4.54 11.46
C TRP A 32 -10.18 4.22 12.66
N ASN A 33 -9.62 4.36 13.85
CA ASN A 33 -10.40 4.32 15.07
C ASN A 33 -11.16 5.65 15.21
N LYS A 34 -12.49 5.61 15.09
CA LYS A 34 -13.31 6.83 15.19
C LYS A 34 -13.30 7.50 16.56
N ALA A 35 -13.01 6.74 17.63
CA ALA A 35 -12.98 7.27 18.98
C ALA A 35 -11.68 8.02 19.28
N THR A 36 -10.54 7.51 18.81
CA THR A 36 -9.22 8.14 19.03
C THR A 36 -8.80 9.06 17.89
N GLY A 37 -9.38 8.89 16.69
CA GLY A 37 -8.95 9.59 15.48
C GLY A 37 -7.63 9.07 14.92
N GLU A 38 -7.15 7.92 15.37
CA GLU A 38 -5.86 7.36 14.97
C GLU A 38 -6.01 6.24 13.93
N PRO A 39 -5.03 6.07 13.02
CA PRO A 39 -5.03 4.96 12.09
C PRO A 39 -4.64 3.65 12.79
N ILE A 40 -5.29 2.56 12.39
CA ILE A 40 -4.96 1.19 12.79
C ILE A 40 -4.17 0.57 11.65
N GLU A 41 -2.86 0.42 11.86
CA GLU A 41 -1.93 -0.11 10.86
C GLU A 41 -1.03 -1.20 11.44
N PRO A 42 -0.51 -2.12 10.60
CA PRO A 42 0.47 -3.10 11.05
C PRO A 42 1.79 -2.41 11.45
N VAL A 43 2.43 -2.95 12.47
CA VAL A 43 3.81 -2.57 12.83
C VAL A 43 4.76 -3.18 11.81
N LEU A 44 5.49 -2.33 11.08
CA LEU A 44 6.42 -2.75 10.03
C LEU A 44 7.81 -2.20 10.32
N ALA A 45 8.83 -3.05 10.23
CA ALA A 45 10.22 -2.60 10.29
C ALA A 45 10.62 -1.89 8.99
N PRO A 46 11.45 -0.84 9.04
CA PRO A 46 11.97 -0.16 7.87
C PRO A 46 12.61 -1.14 6.88
N SER A 47 12.03 -1.28 5.68
CA SER A 47 12.60 -2.10 4.61
C SER A 47 12.02 -1.75 3.23
N ILE A 48 12.76 -2.08 2.18
CA ILE A 48 12.32 -2.03 0.78
C ILE A 48 12.26 -3.47 0.26
N VAL A 49 11.11 -3.87 -0.27
CA VAL A 49 10.85 -5.23 -0.76
C VAL A 49 10.36 -5.17 -2.19
N VAL A 50 10.83 -6.08 -3.04
CA VAL A 50 10.30 -6.25 -4.39
C VAL A 50 9.01 -7.07 -4.33
N ILE A 51 7.93 -6.57 -4.94
CA ILE A 51 6.67 -7.31 -5.09
C ILE A 51 6.60 -7.89 -6.49
N GLU A 52 6.11 -9.12 -6.57
CA GLU A 52 5.75 -9.83 -7.80
C GLU A 52 4.22 -9.99 -7.89
N ASP A 53 3.66 -9.98 -9.10
CA ASP A 53 2.24 -10.28 -9.35
C ASP A 53 2.12 -11.64 -10.05
N PRO A 54 2.09 -12.75 -9.30
CA PRO A 54 1.97 -14.09 -9.88
C PRO A 54 0.59 -14.34 -10.51
N GLY A 55 -0.44 -13.57 -10.13
CA GLY A 55 -1.78 -13.68 -10.70
C GLY A 55 -1.80 -13.18 -12.14
N ALA A 56 -1.12 -12.07 -12.41
CA ALA A 56 -0.94 -11.51 -13.75
C ALA A 56 0.32 -12.04 -14.48
N ARG A 57 1.21 -12.78 -13.79
CA ARG A 57 2.50 -13.29 -14.29
C ARG A 57 3.41 -12.16 -14.77
N VAL A 58 3.51 -11.10 -13.97
CA VAL A 58 4.33 -9.91 -14.25
C VAL A 58 5.07 -9.47 -12.99
N SER A 59 6.12 -8.67 -13.20
CA SER A 59 6.87 -8.01 -12.15
C SER A 59 6.06 -6.86 -11.55
N GLY A 60 6.09 -6.73 -10.23
CA GLY A 60 5.30 -5.75 -9.48
C GLY A 60 6.09 -4.51 -9.02
N PRO A 61 5.53 -3.69 -8.11
CA PRO A 61 6.17 -2.47 -7.60
C PRO A 61 7.24 -2.74 -6.53
N LEU A 62 7.93 -1.66 -6.10
CA LEU A 62 8.72 -1.67 -4.88
C LEU A 62 7.84 -1.34 -3.68
N TRP A 63 7.86 -2.16 -2.65
CA TRP A 63 7.17 -1.93 -1.38
C TRP A 63 8.11 -1.30 -0.37
N VAL A 64 7.90 -0.02 -0.11
CA VAL A 64 8.64 0.77 0.88
C VAL A 64 7.79 0.80 2.15
N ARG A 65 8.31 0.25 3.26
CA ARG A 65 7.53 0.06 4.49
C ARG A 65 8.32 0.39 5.74
N GLY A 66 7.60 0.67 6.83
CA GLY A 66 8.15 1.05 8.13
C GLY A 66 8.47 2.53 8.25
N GLY A 67 7.66 3.40 7.63
CA GLY A 67 7.80 4.86 7.78
C GLY A 67 9.02 5.46 7.10
N ILE A 68 9.56 4.82 6.06
CA ILE A 68 10.69 5.35 5.29
C ILE A 68 10.22 6.60 4.52
N PRO A 69 10.87 7.77 4.71
CA PRO A 69 10.58 8.97 3.93
C PRO A 69 10.88 8.78 2.44
N VAL A 70 10.08 9.42 1.59
CA VAL A 70 10.28 9.44 0.14
C VAL A 70 10.51 10.87 -0.30
N GLU A 71 11.63 11.10 -0.98
CA GLU A 71 12.03 12.39 -1.54
C GLU A 71 12.07 12.28 -3.07
N SER A 72 11.57 13.31 -3.74
CA SER A 72 11.65 13.49 -5.18
C SER A 72 13.06 13.98 -5.59
N SER A 73 13.42 13.82 -6.87
CA SER A 73 14.71 14.28 -7.40
C SER A 73 14.90 15.81 -7.32
N ASP A 74 13.83 16.57 -7.16
CA ASP A 74 13.86 18.03 -6.96
C ASP A 74 13.94 18.43 -5.48
N GLY A 75 14.07 17.46 -4.57
CA GLY A 75 14.14 17.68 -3.13
C GLY A 75 12.77 17.84 -2.44
N SER A 76 11.65 17.71 -3.18
CA SER A 76 10.33 17.73 -2.56
C SER A 76 10.04 16.43 -1.80
N GLU A 77 9.56 16.54 -0.57
CA GLU A 77 9.19 15.40 0.26
C GLU A 77 7.72 15.01 0.06
N TYR A 78 7.45 13.70 0.04
CA TYR A 78 6.11 13.16 0.14
C TYR A 78 5.72 12.96 1.61
N GLU A 79 4.41 12.89 1.89
CA GLU A 79 3.90 12.51 3.20
C GLU A 79 4.56 11.19 3.68
N VAL A 80 5.10 11.20 4.89
CA VAL A 80 5.66 9.98 5.51
C VAL A 80 4.50 9.06 5.88
N ARG A 81 4.42 7.90 5.24
CA ARG A 81 3.38 6.90 5.47
C ARG A 81 3.98 5.61 5.99
N ASN A 82 3.20 4.81 6.74
CA ASN A 82 3.67 3.54 7.26
C ASN A 82 4.15 2.58 6.14
N ARG A 83 3.48 2.61 4.98
CA ARG A 83 3.88 1.87 3.77
C ARG A 83 3.35 2.51 2.50
N VAL A 84 4.11 2.39 1.42
CA VAL A 84 3.73 2.79 0.05
C VAL A 84 4.28 1.79 -0.97
N THR A 85 3.68 1.77 -2.16
CA THR A 85 4.24 1.05 -3.31
C THR A 85 4.71 2.04 -4.37
N LEU A 86 5.99 2.01 -4.72
CA LEU A 86 6.59 2.84 -5.75
C LEU A 86 6.59 2.13 -7.11
N CYS A 87 6.39 2.91 -8.17
CA CYS A 87 6.37 2.41 -9.54
C CYS A 87 7.75 1.86 -9.93
N ARG A 88 7.80 0.58 -10.31
CA ARG A 88 9.01 -0.07 -10.85
C ARG A 88 9.03 -0.14 -12.38
N CYS A 89 7.86 -0.23 -13.03
CA CYS A 89 7.74 -0.39 -14.49
C CYS A 89 7.98 0.89 -15.31
N GLY A 90 8.09 2.05 -14.66
CA GLY A 90 8.21 3.37 -15.32
C GLY A 90 6.94 3.94 -15.97
N ARG A 91 5.84 3.19 -16.01
CA ARG A 91 4.63 3.55 -16.78
C ARG A 91 3.45 4.08 -15.97
N SER A 92 3.53 4.12 -14.63
CA SER A 92 2.48 4.68 -13.77
C SER A 92 2.13 6.12 -14.18
N GLU A 93 0.84 6.47 -14.18
CA GLU A 93 0.34 7.83 -14.32
C GLU A 93 0.31 8.58 -12.98
N ASN A 94 0.37 7.84 -11.86
CA ASN A 94 0.40 8.38 -10.50
C ASN A 94 1.81 8.35 -9.88
N LYS A 95 2.83 8.75 -10.64
CA LYS A 95 4.22 8.75 -10.16
C LYS A 95 4.37 9.61 -8.89
N PRO A 96 5.21 9.17 -7.93
CA PRO A 96 6.12 8.02 -7.99
C PRO A 96 5.46 6.69 -7.61
N PHE A 97 4.16 6.68 -7.29
CA PHE A 97 3.47 5.52 -6.76
C PHE A 97 3.03 4.54 -7.86
N CYS A 98 2.84 3.28 -7.49
CA CYS A 98 2.24 2.27 -8.36
C CYS A 98 0.71 2.47 -8.45
N ASP A 99 0.19 2.39 -9.67
CA ASP A 99 -1.24 2.46 -10.02
C ASP A 99 -1.75 1.20 -10.73
N ALA A 100 -0.97 0.10 -10.66
CA ALA A 100 -1.20 -1.16 -11.35
C ALA A 100 -0.98 -1.15 -12.88
N THR A 101 -0.48 -0.05 -13.47
CA THR A 101 -0.14 -0.01 -14.91
C THR A 101 0.87 -1.07 -15.34
N HIS A 102 1.70 -1.59 -14.41
CA HIS A 102 2.64 -2.69 -14.67
C HIS A 102 1.96 -3.96 -15.21
N ILE A 103 0.71 -4.22 -14.83
CA ILE A 103 -0.09 -5.33 -15.34
C ILE A 103 -0.44 -5.09 -16.82
N LEU A 104 -0.90 -3.88 -17.15
CA LEU A 104 -1.34 -3.53 -18.51
C LEU A 104 -0.19 -3.56 -19.52
N VAL A 105 1.01 -3.16 -19.10
CA VAL A 105 2.20 -3.12 -19.97
C VAL A 105 3.00 -4.43 -19.96
N GLY A 106 2.55 -5.44 -19.21
CA GLY A 106 3.24 -6.73 -19.12
C GLY A 106 4.66 -6.60 -18.58
N PHE A 107 4.88 -5.79 -17.54
CA PHE A 107 6.22 -5.49 -17.05
C PHE A 107 6.94 -6.75 -16.55
N THR A 108 8.16 -6.96 -17.02
CA THR A 108 9.09 -7.98 -16.51
C THR A 108 10.45 -7.32 -16.26
N ASP A 109 11.12 -7.67 -15.18
CA ASP A 109 12.45 -7.17 -14.82
C ASP A 109 13.59 -8.18 -15.09
N GLU A 110 13.24 -9.32 -15.70
CA GLU A 110 14.18 -10.29 -16.32
C GLU A 110 14.39 -10.01 -17.81
#